data_AF-A0A842T0L8-F1
#
_entry.id   AF-A0A842T0L8-F1
#
_cell.length_a   1.000
_cell.length_b   1.000
_cell.length_c   1.000
_cell.angle_alpha   90.00
_cell.angle_beta   90.00
_cell.angle_gamma   90.00
#
_symmetry.space_group_name_H-M   'P 1'
#
loop_
_entity.id
_entity.type
_entity.pdbx_description
1 polymer ?
#
loop_
_entity_poly.entity_id
_entity_poly.type
_entity_poly.pdbx_seq_one_letter_code
_entity_poly.pdbx_strand_id
1 'polypeptide(L)'
;MQIELEFDLKIALEKISRKTGEDEDDFVYDLELMGISIPENQVSVFGRYVALKIFDENNDIEKRGVIRTFEEHYRSNLNRLRLESIYKNDSNEPNYIIIECLMDLSEIEHNIIEDLKEEHSINPHNYTESDWMKIKETILWHDAITQVARELVALRIYEIFPDKLIEN
;
A
#
# COMPACT_ATOMS: atom_id res chain seq x y z
N MET A 1 -9.87 -16.34 -28.77
CA MET A 1 -9.37 -14.95 -28.79
C MET A 1 -9.92 -14.11 -27.64
N GLN A 2 -11.18 -13.62 -27.63
CA GLN A 2 -11.67 -12.77 -26.52
C GLN A 2 -11.70 -13.49 -25.15
N ILE A 3 -12.10 -14.77 -25.14
CA ILE A 3 -12.10 -15.60 -23.91
C ILE A 3 -10.68 -15.82 -23.35
N GLU A 4 -9.69 -15.96 -24.23
CA GLU A 4 -8.28 -16.15 -23.81
C GLU A 4 -7.69 -14.85 -23.25
N LEU A 5 -7.98 -13.71 -23.89
CA LEU A 5 -7.56 -12.39 -23.39
C LEU A 5 -8.17 -12.04 -22.02
N GLU A 6 -9.42 -12.46 -21.77
CA GLU A 6 -10.06 -12.32 -20.45
C GLU A 6 -9.45 -13.25 -19.40
N PHE A 7 -8.93 -14.41 -19.81
CA PHE A 7 -8.31 -15.38 -18.91
C PHE A 7 -6.91 -14.91 -18.49
N ASP A 8 -6.09 -14.48 -19.44
CA ASP A 8 -4.72 -14.00 -19.17
C ASP A 8 -4.72 -12.76 -18.27
N LEU A 9 -5.66 -11.84 -18.49
CA LEU A 9 -5.82 -10.67 -17.63
C LEU A 9 -6.22 -11.04 -16.20
N LYS A 10 -7.11 -12.03 -16.03
CA LYS A 10 -7.50 -12.48 -14.69
C LYS A 10 -6.32 -13.06 -13.93
N ILE A 11 -5.52 -13.91 -14.57
CA ILE A 11 -4.31 -14.46 -13.96
C ILE A 11 -3.34 -13.32 -13.60
N ALA A 12 -3.15 -12.35 -14.49
CA ALA A 12 -2.28 -11.21 -14.23
C ALA A 12 -2.75 -10.40 -13.00
N LEU A 13 -4.06 -10.11 -12.88
CA LEU A 13 -4.61 -9.44 -11.71
C LEU A 13 -4.53 -10.29 -10.43
N GLU A 14 -4.65 -11.62 -10.52
CA GLU A 14 -4.43 -12.53 -9.38
C GLU A 14 -2.98 -12.49 -8.88
N LYS A 15 -2.01 -12.31 -9.79
CA LYS A 15 -0.59 -12.16 -9.45
C LYS A 15 -0.29 -10.80 -8.84
N ILE A 16 -0.75 -9.71 -9.47
CA ILE A 16 -0.62 -8.35 -8.91
C ILE A 16 -1.24 -8.26 -7.51
N SER A 17 -2.37 -8.95 -7.27
CA SER A 17 -2.98 -9.01 -5.94
C SER A 17 -2.32 -10.00 -4.97
N ARG A 18 -1.19 -10.62 -5.34
CA ARG A 18 -0.44 -11.64 -4.59
C ARG A 18 -1.27 -12.85 -4.14
N LYS A 19 -2.42 -13.11 -4.77
CA LYS A 19 -3.33 -14.22 -4.43
C LYS A 19 -2.82 -15.58 -4.87
N THR A 20 -1.82 -15.61 -5.74
CA THR A 20 -1.15 -16.81 -6.24
C THR A 20 -0.09 -17.35 -5.28
N GLY A 21 0.18 -16.66 -4.16
CA GLY A 21 1.28 -16.99 -3.23
C GLY A 21 2.64 -16.51 -3.73
N GLU A 22 2.65 -15.46 -4.56
CA GLU A 22 3.87 -14.70 -4.86
C GLU A 22 4.38 -14.02 -3.59
N ASP A 23 5.70 -13.82 -3.53
CA ASP A 23 6.33 -13.13 -2.41
C ASP A 23 5.82 -11.68 -2.33
N GLU A 24 5.71 -11.17 -1.11
CA GLU A 24 5.32 -9.78 -0.85
C GLU A 24 6.38 -8.82 -1.42
N ASP A 25 5.96 -7.62 -1.83
CA ASP A 25 6.89 -6.57 -2.29
C ASP A 25 8.01 -6.31 -1.27
N ASP A 26 9.23 -6.10 -1.76
CA ASP A 26 10.44 -5.94 -0.96
C ASP A 26 10.28 -4.83 0.08
N PHE A 27 9.62 -3.70 -0.26
CA PHE A 27 9.43 -2.60 0.68
C PHE A 27 8.42 -2.94 1.78
N VAL A 28 7.35 -3.66 1.44
CA VAL A 28 6.35 -4.09 2.42
C VAL A 28 6.98 -5.10 3.39
N TYR A 29 7.74 -6.05 2.86
CA TYR A 29 8.46 -7.06 3.64
C TYR A 29 9.52 -6.41 4.56
N ASP A 30 10.35 -5.52 4.03
CA ASP A 30 11.38 -4.80 4.79
C ASP A 30 10.76 -4.02 5.95
N LEU A 31 9.66 -3.30 5.72
CA LEU A 31 8.95 -2.58 6.77
C LEU A 31 8.41 -3.52 7.84
N GLU A 32 7.90 -4.70 7.47
CA GLU A 32 7.41 -5.68 8.45
C GLU A 32 8.55 -6.19 9.35
N LEU A 33 9.75 -6.41 8.80
CA LEU A 33 10.94 -6.74 9.59
C LEU A 33 11.34 -5.63 10.56
N MET A 34 11.02 -4.37 10.23
CA MET A 34 11.19 -3.20 11.10
C MET A 34 10.04 -3.02 12.10
N GLY A 35 9.13 -4.00 12.16
CA GLY A 35 7.96 -3.96 13.03
C GLY A 35 6.87 -3.00 12.55
N ILE A 36 6.93 -2.51 11.31
CA ILE A 36 5.92 -1.65 10.68
C ILE A 36 5.09 -2.52 9.74
N SER A 37 3.81 -2.76 10.04
CA SER A 37 2.93 -3.43 9.08
C SER A 37 1.90 -2.51 8.47
N ILE A 38 1.55 -2.85 7.22
CA ILE A 38 0.53 -2.21 6.40
C ILE A 38 -0.54 -3.26 6.12
N PRO A 39 -1.51 -3.48 7.02
CA PRO A 39 -2.51 -4.52 6.85
C PRO A 39 -3.42 -4.19 5.66
N GLU A 40 -3.72 -5.17 4.81
CA GLU A 40 -4.66 -5.01 3.68
C GLU A 40 -6.00 -4.40 4.10
N ASN A 41 -6.56 -4.85 5.22
CA ASN A 41 -7.85 -4.37 5.72
C ASN A 41 -7.83 -2.92 6.25
N GLN A 42 -6.65 -2.31 6.34
CA GLN A 42 -6.42 -0.93 6.75
C GLN A 42 -6.09 0.00 5.58
N VAL A 43 -5.99 -0.53 4.35
CA VAL A 43 -5.82 0.25 3.13
C VAL A 43 -7.21 0.57 2.57
N SER A 44 -7.63 1.83 2.67
CA SER A 44 -8.92 2.25 2.16
C SER A 44 -8.82 2.80 0.74
N VAL A 45 -9.37 2.05 -0.21
CA VAL A 45 -9.48 2.46 -1.62
C VAL A 45 -10.50 3.59 -1.83
N PHE A 46 -11.46 3.75 -0.90
CA PHE A 46 -12.54 4.76 -1.00
C PHE A 46 -12.12 6.17 -0.58
N GLY A 47 -10.84 6.38 -0.36
CA GLY A 47 -10.25 7.69 -0.18
C GLY A 47 -9.00 7.61 0.69
N ARG A 48 -7.87 8.02 0.11
CA ARG A 48 -6.84 8.85 0.75
C ARG A 48 -6.13 8.33 2.02
N TYR A 49 -6.38 7.12 2.52
CA TYR A 49 -5.89 6.72 3.84
C TYR A 49 -5.34 5.30 3.88
N VAL A 50 -4.19 5.15 4.52
CA VAL A 50 -3.60 3.88 4.93
C VAL A 50 -3.31 3.95 6.43
N ALA A 51 -3.48 2.85 7.15
CA ALA A 51 -3.21 2.76 8.57
C ALA A 51 -2.03 1.82 8.83
N LEU A 52 -1.04 2.28 9.61
CA LEU A 52 0.15 1.51 9.94
C LEU A 52 0.06 0.96 11.37
N LYS A 53 0.63 -0.23 11.57
CA LYS A 53 0.81 -0.83 12.89
C LYS A 53 2.30 -0.87 13.22
N ILE A 54 2.65 -0.52 14.46
CA ILE A 54 4.01 -0.70 14.98
C ILE A 54 3.96 -1.77 16.06
N PHE A 55 4.68 -2.88 15.87
CA PHE A 55 4.59 -4.06 16.73
C PHE A 55 5.56 -4.07 17.92
N ASP A 56 6.66 -3.33 17.91
CA ASP A 56 7.62 -3.38 19.03
C ASP A 56 7.20 -2.45 20.17
N GLU A 57 6.61 -3.05 21.20
CA GLU A 57 6.10 -2.40 22.41
C GLU A 57 7.22 -2.03 23.40
N ASN A 58 8.44 -2.56 23.22
CA ASN A 58 9.54 -2.39 24.16
C ASN A 58 10.55 -1.31 23.74
N ASN A 59 10.44 -0.78 22.51
CA ASN A 59 11.37 0.23 21.98
C ASN A 59 10.71 1.61 21.80
N ASP A 60 10.37 2.24 22.94
CA ASP A 60 9.84 3.61 23.01
C ASP A 60 10.74 4.67 22.33
N ILE A 61 12.02 4.38 22.13
CA ILE A 61 12.99 5.27 21.49
C ILE A 61 12.83 5.21 19.97
N GLU A 62 12.75 4.02 19.39
CA GLU A 62 12.51 3.83 17.96
C GLU A 62 11.14 4.36 17.54
N LYS A 63 10.08 4.07 18.33
CA LYS A 63 8.74 4.62 18.10
C LYS A 63 8.74 6.15 18.01
N ARG A 64 9.37 6.82 18.98
CA ARG A 64 9.51 8.28 18.97
C ARG A 64 10.38 8.77 17.83
N GLY A 65 11.41 8.00 17.44
CA GLY A 65 12.24 8.28 16.29
C GLY A 65 11.46 8.25 14.97
N VAL A 66 10.63 7.22 14.77
CA VAL A 66 9.73 7.07 13.61
C VAL A 66 8.75 8.24 13.57
N ILE A 67 8.01 8.47 14.67
CA ILE A 67 7.05 9.59 14.77
C ILE A 67 7.72 10.93 14.43
N ARG A 68 8.87 11.23 15.05
CA ARG A 68 9.57 12.49 14.82
C ARG A 68 10.03 12.64 13.37
N THR A 69 10.49 11.57 12.73
CA THR A 69 10.93 11.60 11.32
C THR A 69 9.74 11.90 10.41
N PHE A 70 8.59 11.27 10.66
CA PHE A 70 7.33 11.59 9.98
C PHE A 70 6.91 13.05 10.19
N GLU A 71 6.90 13.53 11.44
CA GLU A 71 6.57 14.92 11.75
C GLU A 71 7.50 15.91 11.05
N GLU A 72 8.81 15.62 11.02
CA GLU A 72 9.82 16.46 10.37
C GLU A 72 9.65 16.50 8.84
N HIS A 73 9.37 15.36 8.23
CA HIS A 73 9.18 15.25 6.78
C HIS A 73 7.89 15.95 6.32
N TYR A 74 6.80 15.82 7.06
CA TYR A 74 5.48 16.36 6.68
C TYR A 74 5.16 17.76 7.24
N ARG A 75 6.13 18.41 7.91
CA ARG A 75 5.98 19.72 8.59
C ARG A 75 5.55 20.90 7.70
N SER A 76 5.64 20.78 6.36
CA SER A 76 5.39 21.89 5.43
C SER A 76 3.98 21.97 4.85
N ASN A 77 3.10 20.99 5.10
CA ASN A 77 1.72 21.01 4.62
C ASN A 77 0.73 20.92 5.79
N LEU A 78 -0.47 21.49 5.60
CA LEU A 78 -1.58 21.63 6.57
C LEU A 78 -2.06 20.34 7.31
N ASN A 79 -1.37 19.20 7.17
CA ASN A 79 -1.70 17.90 7.75
C ASN A 79 -1.34 17.75 9.25
N ARG A 80 -0.99 18.86 9.92
CA ARG A 80 -0.75 18.93 11.37
C ARG A 80 -1.93 18.42 12.23
N LEU A 81 -3.10 18.16 11.64
CA LEU A 81 -4.35 17.82 12.36
C LEU A 81 -4.75 16.33 12.30
N ARG A 82 -3.99 15.43 11.67
CA ARG A 82 -4.36 13.99 11.58
C ARG A 82 -3.35 12.99 12.13
N LEU A 83 -2.09 13.41 12.32
CA LEU A 83 -1.17 12.73 13.24
C LEU A 83 -1.71 12.74 14.70
N GLU A 84 -2.59 13.69 15.05
CA GLU A 84 -3.07 13.93 16.42
C GLU A 84 -4.14 12.94 16.94
N SER A 85 -4.79 12.12 16.09
CA SER A 85 -6.04 11.44 16.50
C SER A 85 -5.93 10.02 17.07
N ILE A 86 -4.75 9.41 17.22
CA ILE A 86 -4.63 8.01 17.71
C ILE A 86 -3.59 7.86 18.81
N TYR A 87 -3.78 8.63 19.86
CA TYR A 87 -3.44 8.19 21.22
C TYR A 87 -4.77 7.90 21.94
N LYS A 88 -5.48 6.83 21.55
CA LYS A 88 -6.58 6.33 22.39
C LYS A 88 -5.98 5.44 23.48
N ASN A 89 -5.62 6.12 24.55
CA ASN A 89 -5.31 5.51 25.84
C ASN A 89 -6.64 5.18 26.52
N ASP A 90 -7.28 4.08 26.13
CA ASP A 90 -8.40 3.52 26.89
C ASP A 90 -8.18 2.00 26.97
N SER A 91 -7.58 1.60 28.09
CA SER A 91 -7.63 0.27 28.71
C SER A 91 -7.91 -0.94 27.78
N ASN A 92 -6.85 -1.73 27.57
CA ASN A 92 -6.78 -3.04 26.90
C ASN A 92 -6.87 -3.00 25.35
N GLU A 93 -5.68 -3.02 24.72
CA GLU A 93 -5.39 -3.27 23.28
C GLU A 93 -5.60 -2.09 22.28
N PRO A 94 -4.94 -2.06 21.10
CA PRO A 94 -3.52 -2.33 20.75
C PRO A 94 -2.74 -1.07 20.25
N ASN A 95 -1.40 -1.17 20.22
CA ASN A 95 -0.42 -0.13 19.85
C ASN A 95 -0.36 0.15 18.33
N TYR A 96 -1.05 1.17 17.80
CA TYR A 96 -0.99 1.54 16.37
C TYR A 96 -0.60 3.00 16.15
N ILE A 97 -0.01 3.30 14.98
CA ILE A 97 0.15 4.66 14.46
C ILE A 97 -0.45 4.70 13.06
N ILE A 98 -1.65 5.24 12.91
CA ILE A 98 -2.23 5.40 11.57
C ILE A 98 -1.62 6.64 10.94
N ILE A 99 -0.95 6.45 9.81
CA ILE A 99 -0.35 7.53 9.03
C ILE A 99 -1.12 7.66 7.74
N GLU A 100 -1.87 8.75 7.64
CA GLU A 100 -2.67 9.02 6.45
C GLU A 100 -1.77 9.37 5.25
N CYS A 101 -1.56 8.37 4.38
CA CYS A 101 -0.95 8.58 3.07
C CYS A 101 -2.03 8.86 2.03
N LEU A 102 -2.08 10.11 1.54
CA LEU A 102 -2.99 10.48 0.46
C LEU A 102 -2.49 9.88 -0.85
N MET A 103 -3.26 8.93 -1.41
CA MET A 103 -3.02 8.40 -2.75
C MET A 103 -4.15 8.76 -3.69
N ASP A 104 -3.80 9.04 -4.94
CA ASP A 104 -4.75 9.23 -6.01
C ASP A 104 -5.10 7.85 -6.60
N LEU A 105 -6.40 7.58 -6.80
CA LEU A 105 -6.82 6.33 -7.45
C LEU A 105 -6.18 6.20 -8.83
N SER A 106 -6.02 7.31 -9.55
CA SER A 106 -5.38 7.30 -10.89
C SER A 106 -3.90 6.88 -10.85
N GLU A 107 -3.19 7.18 -9.76
CA GLU A 107 -1.80 6.72 -9.56
C GLU A 107 -1.77 5.20 -9.34
N ILE A 108 -2.67 4.67 -8.51
CA ILE A 108 -2.77 3.23 -8.25
C ILE A 108 -3.16 2.49 -9.53
N GLU A 109 -4.20 2.97 -10.23
CA GLU A 109 -4.62 2.39 -11.51
C GLU A 109 -3.51 2.44 -12.56
N HIS A 110 -2.71 3.51 -12.58
CA HIS A 110 -1.57 3.60 -13.49
C HIS A 110 -0.51 2.53 -13.20
N ASN A 111 -0.16 2.30 -11.93
CA ASN A 111 0.80 1.27 -11.54
C ASN A 111 0.30 -0.12 -11.94
N ILE A 112 -0.97 -0.46 -11.67
CA ILE A 112 -1.55 -1.75 -12.12
C ILE A 112 -1.43 -1.91 -13.65
N ILE A 113 -1.71 -0.85 -14.41
CA ILE A 113 -1.65 -0.90 -15.87
C ILE A 113 -0.19 -1.07 -16.37
N GLU A 114 0.78 -0.46 -15.70
CA GLU A 114 2.20 -0.69 -16.01
C GLU A 114 2.61 -2.12 -15.65
N ASP A 115 2.23 -2.66 -14.49
CA ASP A 115 2.54 -4.06 -14.12
C ASP A 115 1.94 -5.06 -15.11
N LEU A 116 0.68 -4.85 -15.50
CA LEU A 116 0.02 -5.64 -16.54
C LEU A 116 0.84 -5.65 -17.84
N LYS A 117 1.40 -4.50 -18.23
CA LYS A 117 2.17 -4.35 -19.46
C LYS A 117 3.58 -4.90 -19.35
N GLU A 118 4.31 -4.56 -18.28
CA GLU A 118 5.73 -4.81 -18.13
C GLU A 118 6.02 -6.21 -17.58
N GLU A 119 5.25 -6.65 -16.58
CA GLU A 119 5.46 -7.94 -15.91
C GLU A 119 4.63 -9.07 -16.51
N HIS A 120 3.47 -8.75 -17.08
CA HIS A 120 2.51 -9.75 -17.57
C HIS A 120 2.27 -9.70 -19.08
N SER A 121 2.95 -8.80 -19.81
CA SER A 121 2.85 -8.69 -21.28
C SER A 121 1.41 -8.47 -21.80
N ILE A 122 0.52 -7.95 -20.96
CA ILE A 122 -0.86 -7.60 -21.32
C ILE A 122 -0.86 -6.21 -21.92
N ASN A 123 -1.17 -6.09 -23.21
CA ASN A 123 -1.31 -4.78 -23.86
C ASN A 123 -2.70 -4.16 -23.55
N PRO A 124 -2.79 -3.04 -22.82
CA PRO A 124 -4.07 -2.45 -22.44
C PRO A 124 -4.92 -2.00 -23.63
N HIS A 125 -4.30 -1.72 -24.78
CA HIS A 125 -4.99 -1.34 -26.02
C HIS A 125 -5.77 -2.48 -26.68
N ASN A 126 -5.58 -3.73 -26.23
CA ASN A 126 -6.36 -4.87 -26.70
C ASN A 126 -7.78 -4.93 -26.09
N TYR A 127 -8.06 -4.10 -25.08
CA TYR A 127 -9.32 -4.09 -24.35
C TYR A 127 -10.09 -2.80 -24.66
N THR A 128 -11.41 -2.92 -24.84
CA THR A 128 -12.27 -1.77 -25.05
C THR A 128 -12.60 -1.08 -23.72
N GLU A 129 -13.14 0.13 -23.76
CA GLU A 129 -13.64 0.82 -22.57
C GLU A 129 -14.68 -0.02 -21.81
N SER A 130 -15.57 -0.72 -22.53
CA SER A 130 -16.57 -1.61 -21.91
C SER A 130 -15.94 -2.82 -21.21
N ASP A 131 -14.81 -3.33 -21.72
CA ASP A 131 -14.11 -4.44 -21.07
C ASP A 131 -13.49 -3.94 -19.76
N TRP A 132 -12.81 -2.79 -19.81
CA TRP A 132 -12.25 -2.15 -18.61
C TRP A 132 -13.30 -1.84 -17.57
N MET A 133 -14.49 -1.35 -17.95
CA MET A 133 -15.58 -1.15 -17.00
C MET A 133 -15.96 -2.44 -16.27
N LYS A 134 -16.10 -3.56 -17.00
CA LYS A 134 -16.41 -4.87 -16.38
C LYS A 134 -15.28 -5.34 -15.47
N ILE A 135 -14.02 -5.18 -15.90
CA ILE A 135 -12.83 -5.56 -15.12
C ILE A 135 -12.80 -4.78 -13.81
N LYS A 136 -13.03 -3.47 -13.86
CA LYS A 136 -13.02 -2.58 -12.69
C LYS A 136 -14.10 -2.89 -11.66
N GLU A 137 -15.16 -3.57 -12.06
CA GLU A 137 -16.23 -4.07 -11.17
C GLU A 137 -15.89 -5.44 -10.53
N THR A 138 -14.76 -6.07 -10.91
CA THR A 138 -14.37 -7.37 -10.36
C THR A 138 -13.67 -7.25 -9.01
N ILE A 139 -13.82 -8.31 -8.20
CA ILE A 139 -13.08 -8.46 -6.93
C ILE A 139 -11.57 -8.43 -7.19
N LEU A 140 -11.09 -9.11 -8.24
CA LEU A 140 -9.67 -9.15 -8.61
C LEU A 140 -9.07 -7.76 -8.83
N TRP A 141 -9.81 -6.86 -9.48
CA TRP A 141 -9.37 -5.48 -9.65
C TRP A 141 -9.27 -4.75 -8.31
N HIS A 142 -10.27 -4.90 -7.44
CA HIS A 142 -10.25 -4.29 -6.11
C HIS A 142 -9.11 -4.82 -5.22
N ASP A 143 -8.80 -6.12 -5.33
CA ASP A 143 -7.66 -6.71 -4.63
C ASP A 143 -6.34 -6.15 -5.15
N ALA A 144 -6.17 -6.07 -6.48
CA ALA A 144 -4.98 -5.47 -7.09
C ALA A 144 -4.81 -4.00 -6.67
N ILE A 145 -5.89 -3.22 -6.64
CA ILE A 145 -5.87 -1.84 -6.13
C ILE A 145 -5.42 -1.78 -4.67
N THR A 146 -5.88 -2.72 -3.84
CA THR A 146 -5.50 -2.77 -2.41
C THR A 146 -4.03 -3.11 -2.25
N GLN A 147 -3.53 -4.06 -3.05
CA GLN A 147 -2.14 -4.50 -3.02
C GLN A 147 -1.18 -3.41 -3.51
N VAL A 148 -1.40 -2.88 -4.71
CA VAL A 148 -0.57 -1.79 -5.25
C VAL A 148 -0.61 -0.55 -4.35
N ALA A 149 -1.75 -0.28 -3.71
CA ALA A 149 -1.84 0.75 -2.69
C ALA A 149 -0.94 0.46 -1.46
N ARG A 150 -0.86 -0.78 -0.97
CA ARG A 150 0.08 -1.15 0.11
C ARG A 150 1.51 -0.89 -0.31
N GLU A 151 1.89 -1.35 -1.51
CA GLU A 151 3.25 -1.26 -2.04
C GLU A 151 3.69 0.20 -2.22
N LEU A 152 2.83 1.05 -2.80
CA LEU A 152 3.10 2.49 -2.93
C LEU A 152 3.24 3.19 -1.58
N VAL A 153 2.46 2.80 -0.57
CA VAL A 153 2.64 3.34 0.78
C VAL A 153 3.93 2.84 1.40
N ALA A 154 4.27 1.57 1.25
CA ALA A 154 5.53 1.03 1.74
C ALA A 154 6.72 1.79 1.15
N LEU A 155 6.74 1.99 -0.17
CA LEU A 155 7.75 2.77 -0.85
C LEU A 155 7.87 4.19 -0.28
N ARG A 156 6.76 4.92 -0.13
CA ARG A 156 6.77 6.29 0.43
C ARG A 156 7.26 6.33 1.87
N ILE A 157 6.94 5.33 2.67
CA ILE A 157 7.47 5.20 4.03
C ILE A 157 8.98 4.97 3.97
N TYR A 158 9.43 4.07 3.11
CA TYR A 158 10.84 3.75 2.94
C TYR A 158 11.66 4.96 2.51
N GLU A 159 11.14 5.79 1.59
CA GLU A 159 11.73 7.07 1.17
C GLU A 159 11.90 8.09 2.31
N ILE A 160 11.15 7.94 3.42
CA ILE A 160 11.28 8.78 4.62
C ILE A 160 12.37 8.24 5.56
N PHE A 161 12.72 6.95 5.48
CA PHE A 161 13.73 6.29 6.31
C PHE A 161 15.03 5.87 5.59
N PRO A 162 15.53 6.56 4.55
CA PRO A 162 16.59 6.00 3.70
C PRO A 162 17.91 5.74 4.46
N ASP A 163 18.18 6.50 5.53
CA ASP A 163 19.47 6.45 6.25
C ASP A 163 19.44 5.64 7.56
N LYS A 164 18.30 5.07 7.97
CA LYS A 164 18.20 4.26 9.21
C LYS A 164 18.24 2.76 8.99
N LEU A 165 18.38 2.32 7.73
CA LEU A 165 18.17 0.92 7.32
C LEU A 165 19.45 0.18 6.94
N ILE A 166 20.61 0.86 6.96
CA ILE A 166 21.91 0.28 6.60
C ILE A 166 22.73 -0.15 7.83
N GLU A 167 22.23 0.06 9.05
CA GLU A 167 22.90 -0.42 10.27
C GLU A 167 22.13 -1.57 10.93
N ASN A 168 22.24 -2.76 10.33
CA ASN A 168 22.23 -4.06 11.03
C ASN A 168 23.19 -5.03 10.34
#